data_AF-A0A0M2KF52-F1
#
_entry.id   AF-A0A0M2KF52-F1
#
_cell.length_a   1.000
_cell.length_b   1.000
_cell.length_c   1.000
_cell.angle_alpha   90.00
_cell.angle_beta   90.00
_cell.angle_gamma   90.00
#
_symmetry.space_group_name_H-M   'P 1'
#
loop_
_entity.id
_entity.type
_entity.pdbx_description
1 polymer ?
#
loop_
_entity_poly.entity_id
_entity_poly.type
_entity_poly.pdbx_seq_one_letter_code
_entity_poly.pdbx_strand_id
1 'polypeptide(L)'
;MENFAFTVECKIERIVNFTDRTIDKIKVGDEVIGYIAVNKTGRETIITPLTPAGEFREAHCVACAGKELFSVWAGIPLDLVDMDTDDSSEPAISISVPTVSNKPGPDPQPH
;
A
#
# COMPACT_ATOMS: atom_id res chain seq x y z
N MET A 1 11.64 5.22 -21.74
CA MET A 1 11.48 5.74 -20.36
C MET A 1 12.05 4.68 -19.46
N GLU A 2 13.03 5.03 -18.64
CA GLU A 2 13.51 4.14 -17.59
C GLU A 2 12.54 4.29 -16.42
N ASN A 3 11.91 3.19 -16.00
CA ASN A 3 11.09 3.19 -14.79
C ASN A 3 12.02 2.90 -13.61
N PHE A 4 12.05 3.80 -12.62
CA PHE A 4 12.70 3.51 -11.36
C PHE A 4 11.67 2.78 -10.49
N ALA A 5 11.98 1.53 -10.18
CA ALA A 5 11.26 0.77 -9.18
C ALA A 5 12.08 0.75 -7.89
N PHE A 6 11.43 1.04 -6.76
CA PHE A 6 12.02 0.81 -5.45
C PHE A 6 11.02 0.09 -4.55
N THR A 7 11.56 -0.65 -3.59
CA THR A 7 10.78 -1.48 -2.68
C THR A 7 10.86 -0.90 -1.28
N VAL A 8 9.72 -0.85 -0.62
CA VAL A 8 9.53 -0.43 0.76
C VAL A 8 9.10 -1.65 1.57
N GLU A 9 9.90 -2.01 2.57
CA GLU A 9 9.54 -3.07 3.50
C GLU A 9 8.35 -2.64 4.35
N CYS A 10 7.36 -3.53 4.46
CA CYS A 10 6.20 -3.33 5.29
C CYS A 10 6.13 -4.42 6.35
N LYS A 11 5.65 -4.07 7.54
CA LYS A 11 5.43 -5.04 8.63
C LYS A 11 3.94 -5.17 8.89
N ILE A 12 3.48 -6.42 8.89
CA ILE A 12 2.10 -6.77 9.21
C ILE A 12 2.10 -7.44 10.57
N GLU A 13 1.41 -6.85 11.54
CA GLU A 13 1.35 -7.32 12.92
C GLU A 13 -0.11 -7.57 13.32
N ARG A 14 -0.45 -8.84 13.60
CA ARG A 14 -1.79 -9.18 14.07
C ARG A 14 -2.01 -8.67 15.50
N ILE A 15 -2.95 -7.75 15.66
CA ILE A 15 -3.27 -7.13 16.96
C ILE A 15 -4.59 -7.62 17.55
N VAL A 16 -5.49 -8.13 16.71
CA VAL A 16 -6.74 -8.76 17.13
C VAL A 16 -6.88 -10.09 16.41
N ASN A 17 -7.18 -11.15 17.16
CA ASN A 17 -7.35 -12.50 16.62
C ASN A 17 -8.53 -13.21 17.31
N PHE A 18 -9.62 -13.36 16.57
CA PHE A 18 -10.77 -14.17 16.93
C PHE A 18 -11.02 -15.20 15.81
N THR A 19 -11.88 -16.19 16.10
CA THR A 19 -12.22 -17.25 15.14
C THR A 19 -12.80 -16.72 13.83
N ASP A 20 -13.59 -15.65 13.91
CA ASP A 20 -14.35 -15.04 12.82
C ASP A 20 -13.82 -13.67 12.38
N ARG A 21 -12.86 -13.08 13.10
CA ARG A 21 -12.34 -11.74 12.78
C ARG A 21 -10.88 -11.58 13.19
N THR A 22 -10.11 -10.89 12.35
CA THR A 22 -8.76 -10.44 12.69
C THR A 22 -8.59 -8.96 12.37
N ILE A 23 -7.68 -8.31 13.08
CA ILE A 23 -7.21 -6.98 12.71
C ILE A 23 -5.69 -7.03 12.65
N ASP A 24 -5.17 -6.70 11.48
CA ASP A 24 -3.75 -6.66 11.19
C ASP A 24 -3.32 -5.19 11.06
N LYS A 25 -2.31 -4.81 11.84
CA LYS A 25 -1.71 -3.47 11.84
C LYS A 25 -0.60 -3.44 10.79
N ILE A 26 -0.61 -2.42 9.94
CA ILE A 26 0.37 -2.25 8.87
C ILE A 26 1.34 -1.14 9.24
N LYS A 27 2.64 -1.43 9.13
CA LYS A 27 3.72 -0.49 9.43
C LYS A 27 4.68 -0.34 8.26
N VAL A 28 5.21 0.87 8.12
CA VAL A 28 6.37 1.19 7.27
C VAL A 28 7.44 1.75 8.19
N GLY A 29 8.57 1.04 8.34
CA GLY A 29 9.50 1.30 9.44
C GLY A 29 8.80 1.16 10.80
N ASP A 30 8.83 2.23 11.60
CA ASP A 30 8.18 2.29 12.91
C ASP A 30 6.80 2.98 12.88
N GLU A 31 6.40 3.52 11.71
CA GLU A 31 5.15 4.27 11.57
C GLU A 31 3.99 3.34 11.22
N VAL A 32 2.85 3.51 11.88
CA VAL A 32 1.61 2.78 11.57
C VAL A 32 0.87 3.52 10.47
N ILE A 33 0.76 2.91 9.30
CA ILE A 33 0.07 3.51 8.16
C ILE A 33 -1.43 3.21 8.15
N GLY A 34 -1.86 2.17 8.87
CA GLY A 34 -3.26 1.80 9.00
C GLY A 34 -3.47 0.38 9.52
N TYR A 35 -4.71 -0.09 9.38
CA TYR A 35 -5.13 -1.43 9.80
C TYR A 35 -5.97 -2.09 8.72
N ILE A 36 -5.96 -3.41 8.69
CA ILE A 36 -6.78 -4.24 7.82
C ILE A 36 -7.66 -5.10 8.74
N ALA A 37 -8.97 -4.85 8.70
CA ALA A 37 -9.95 -5.73 9.32
C ALA A 37 -10.29 -6.85 8.34
N VAL A 38 -10.26 -8.09 8.80
CA VAL A 38 -10.69 -9.27 8.05
C VAL A 38 -11.81 -9.94 8.83
N ASN A 39 -13.02 -9.89 8.30
CA ASN A 39 -14.20 -10.50 8.90
C ASN A 39 -14.65 -11.70 8.07
N LYS A 40 -14.89 -12.84 8.70
CA LYS A 40 -15.36 -14.07 8.07
C LYS A 40 -16.83 -14.29 8.43
N THR A 41 -17.70 -14.17 7.44
CA THR A 41 -19.14 -14.31 7.59
C THR A 41 -19.61 -15.54 6.82
N GLY A 42 -19.62 -16.70 7.49
CA GLY A 42 -19.93 -17.98 6.85
C GLY A 42 -18.88 -18.36 5.80
N ARG A 43 -19.20 -18.20 4.51
CA ARG A 43 -18.28 -18.46 3.39
C ARG A 43 -17.60 -17.20 2.84
N GLU A 44 -18.08 -16.02 3.24
CA GLU A 44 -17.57 -14.76 2.75
C GLU A 44 -16.44 -14.25 3.64
N THR A 45 -15.44 -13.63 3.03
CA THR A 45 -14.37 -12.92 3.73
C THR A 45 -14.42 -11.47 3.28
N ILE A 46 -14.72 -10.57 4.22
CA ILE A 46 -14.78 -9.13 4.01
C ILE A 46 -13.47 -8.54 4.52
N ILE A 47 -12.79 -7.79 3.66
CA ILE A 47 -11.49 -7.19 3.96
C ILE A 47 -11.65 -5.69 3.87
N THR A 48 -11.49 -5.00 4.99
CA THR A 48 -11.72 -3.55 5.08
C THR A 48 -10.44 -2.87 5.54
N PRO A 49 -9.81 -2.03 4.70
CA PRO A 49 -8.74 -1.14 5.14
C PRO A 49 -9.33 0.00 5.99
N LEU A 50 -8.61 0.42 7.03
CA LEU A 50 -9.01 1.56 7.85
C LEU A 50 -7.82 2.35 8.38
N THR A 51 -8.07 3.63 8.63
CA THR A 51 -7.14 4.58 9.27
C THR A 51 -7.87 5.26 10.44
N PRO A 52 -7.17 6.06 11.27
CA PRO A 52 -7.84 6.91 12.26
C PRO A 52 -8.87 7.88 11.66
N ALA A 53 -8.79 8.17 10.35
CA ALA A 53 -9.74 9.03 9.64
C ALA A 53 -11.03 8.29 9.21
N GLY A 54 -11.04 6.96 9.27
CA GLY A 54 -12.20 6.14 8.91
C GLY A 54 -11.85 4.91 8.08
N GLU A 55 -12.92 4.24 7.64
CA GLU A 55 -12.87 3.03 6.81
C GLU A 55 -12.80 3.38 5.32
N PHE A 56 -12.09 2.54 4.57
CA PHE A 56 -12.03 2.55 3.12
C PHE A 56 -13.04 1.56 2.54
N ARG A 57 -13.11 1.49 1.21
CA ARG A 57 -13.94 0.48 0.54
C ARG A 57 -13.38 -0.90 0.81
N GLU A 58 -14.27 -1.89 0.79
CA GLU A 58 -13.88 -3.29 0.89
C GLU A 58 -12.92 -3.65 -0.25
N ALA A 59 -11.80 -4.26 0.13
CA ALA A 59 -10.77 -4.71 -0.79
C ALA A 59 -10.98 -6.19 -1.15
N HIS A 60 -10.52 -6.57 -2.34
CA HIS A 60 -10.58 -7.96 -2.80
C HIS A 60 -9.66 -8.91 -2.00
N CYS A 61 -8.51 -8.40 -1.52
CA CYS A 61 -7.54 -9.17 -0.75
C CYS A 61 -6.75 -8.26 0.21
N VAL A 62 -5.99 -8.87 1.12
CA VAL A 62 -5.13 -8.15 2.09
C VAL A 62 -4.08 -7.29 1.37
N ALA A 63 -3.49 -7.79 0.28
CA ALA A 63 -2.54 -7.03 -0.52
C ALA A 63 -3.18 -5.78 -1.15
N CYS A 64 -4.40 -5.88 -1.70
CA CYS A 64 -5.14 -4.72 -2.20
C CYS A 64 -5.44 -3.70 -1.10
N ALA A 65 -5.80 -4.15 0.10
CA ALA A 65 -6.02 -3.28 1.24
C ALA A 65 -4.74 -2.57 1.70
N GLY A 66 -3.62 -3.30 1.80
CA GLY A 66 -2.32 -2.71 2.15
C GLY A 66 -1.83 -1.71 1.10
N LYS A 67 -2.05 -2.01 -0.18
CA LYS A 67 -1.77 -1.10 -1.30
C LYS A 67 -2.56 0.20 -1.21
N GLU A 68 -3.84 0.15 -0.83
CA GLU A 68 -4.68 1.34 -0.62
C GLU A 68 -4.20 2.17 0.58
N LEU A 69 -3.89 1.52 1.71
CA LEU A 69 -3.32 2.20 2.88
C LEU A 69 -2.00 2.89 2.55
N PHE A 70 -1.12 2.22 1.80
CA PHE A 70 0.17 2.77 1.41
C PHE A 70 0.02 3.94 0.44
N SER A 71 -0.86 3.82 -0.56
CA SER A 71 -1.16 4.88 -1.51
C SER A 71 -1.58 6.17 -0.81
N VAL A 72 -2.47 6.05 0.18
CA VAL A 72 -2.96 7.18 0.99
C VAL A 72 -1.86 7.76 1.88
N TRP A 73 -1.11 6.90 2.58
CA TRP A 73 -0.04 7.33 3.47
C TRP A 73 1.10 8.04 2.73
N ALA A 74 1.56 7.48 1.62
CA ALA A 74 2.68 8.02 0.84
C ALA A 74 2.24 9.16 -0.11
N GLY A 75 0.94 9.36 -0.33
CA GLY A 75 0.42 10.29 -1.34
C GLY A 75 0.77 9.87 -2.77
N ILE A 76 0.91 8.56 -3.01
CA ILE A 76 1.30 7.99 -4.31
C ILE A 76 0.07 7.39 -4.99
N PRO A 77 -0.18 7.66 -6.29
CA PRO A 77 -1.27 7.06 -7.04
C PRO A 77 -1.28 5.53 -6.94
N LEU A 78 -2.47 4.97 -6.71
CA LEU A 78 -2.66 3.53 -6.47
C LEU A 78 -2.17 2.67 -7.64
N ASP A 79 -2.26 3.14 -8.87
CA ASP A 79 -1.78 2.45 -10.08
C ASP A 79 -0.25 2.28 -10.13
N LEU A 80 0.49 3.06 -9.34
CA LEU A 80 1.95 3.00 -9.25
C LEU A 80 2.47 2.12 -8.11
N VAL A 81 1.59 1.64 -7.24
CA VAL A 81 1.93 0.82 -6.07
C VAL A 81 1.64 -0.64 -6.39
N ASP A 82 2.51 -1.55 -6.01
CA ASP A 82 2.25 -3.00 -6.03
C ASP A 82 2.62 -3.58 -4.68
N MET A 83 1.90 -4.61 -4.23
CA MET A 83 2.15 -5.22 -2.94
C MET A 83 2.30 -6.72 -3.10
N ASP A 84 3.45 -7.23 -2.68
CA ASP A 84 3.74 -8.65 -2.67
C ASP A 84 3.57 -9.19 -1.24
N THR A 85 2.74 -10.23 -1.13
CA THR A 85 2.47 -10.93 0.13
C THR A 85 2.70 -12.41 -0.10
N ASP A 86 3.94 -12.77 -0.46
CA ASP A 86 4.32 -14.17 -0.64
C ASP A 86 4.47 -14.86 0.73
N ASP A 87 3.95 -16.09 0.86
CA ASP A 87 3.87 -16.86 2.12
C ASP A 87 5.25 -17.24 2.72
N SER A 88 6.34 -16.92 2.02
CA SER A 88 7.74 -17.27 2.36
C SER A 88 8.62 -16.06 2.70
N SER A 89 8.14 -14.82 2.54
CA SER A 89 8.93 -13.59 2.69
C SER A 89 8.17 -12.50 3.44
N GLU A 90 8.90 -11.60 4.10
CA GLU A 90 8.26 -10.44 4.75
C GLU A 90 7.52 -9.59 3.70
N PRO A 91 6.31 -9.09 4.02
CA PRO A 91 5.48 -8.38 3.05
C PRO A 91 6.19 -7.10 2.57
N ALA A 92 6.16 -6.87 1.26
CA ALA A 92 6.89 -5.77 0.65
C ALA A 92 5.99 -5.00 -0.32
N ILE A 93 6.15 -3.68 -0.36
CA ILE A 93 5.45 -2.79 -1.28
C ILE A 93 6.45 -2.27 -2.31
N SER A 94 6.20 -2.52 -3.57
CA SER A 94 6.99 -2.02 -4.69
C SER A 94 6.30 -0.81 -5.31
N ILE A 95 7.08 0.19 -5.70
CA ILE A 95 6.58 1.43 -6.28
C ILE A 95 7.28 1.66 -7.62
N SER A 96 6.49 1.89 -8.66
CA SER A 96 7.00 2.22 -10.00
C SER A 96 6.80 3.71 -10.28
N VAL A 97 7.89 4.47 -10.38
CA VAL A 97 7.80 5.91 -10.69
C VAL A 97 8.25 6.17 -12.13
N PRO A 98 7.41 6.80 -12.99
CA PRO A 98 7.85 7.22 -14.30
C PRO A 98 8.83 8.40 -14.19
N THR A 99 10.01 8.30 -14.79
CA THR A 99 10.93 9.46 -14.85
C THR A 99 10.38 10.54 -15.76
N VAL A 100 10.16 11.74 -15.22
CA VAL A 100 10.01 12.94 -16.05
C VAL A 100 11.40 13.32 -16.54
N SER A 101 11.70 13.07 -17.80
CA SER A 101 12.93 13.58 -18.42
C SER A 101 12.79 15.09 -18.54
N ASN A 102 13.32 15.83 -17.56
CA ASN A 102 13.49 17.28 -17.69
C ASN A 102 14.48 17.53 -18.82
N LYS A 103 13.98 17.68 -20.05
CA LYS A 103 14.76 18.33 -21.11
C LYS A 103 15.04 19.77 -20.62
N PRO A 104 16.31 20.21 -20.58
CA PRO A 104 16.58 21.63 -20.40
C PRO A 104 15.80 22.39 -21.48
N GLY A 105 15.04 23.41 -21.07
CA GLY A 105 14.37 24.30 -22.00
C GLY A 105 15.40 24.95 -22.94
N PRO A 106 15.03 25.33 -24.16
CA PRO A 106 15.95 25.98 -25.08
C PRO A 106 16.52 27.23 -24.41
N ASP A 107 17.85 27.41 -24.51
CA ASP A 107 18.53 28.60 -24.04
C ASP A 107 17.86 29.85 -24.64
N PRO A 108 17.63 30.91 -23.84
CA PRO A 108 17.11 32.16 -24.37
C PRO A 108 18.10 32.69 -25.42
N GLN A 109 17.65 32.81 -26.67
CA GLN A 109 18.47 33.43 -27.71
C GLN A 109 18.72 34.91 -27.36
N PRO A 110 19.97 35.40 -27.43
CA PRO A 110 20.24 36.81 -27.25
C PRO A 110 19.66 37.61 -28.43
N HIS A 111 18.94 38.69 -28.09
CA HIS A 111 18.43 39.70 -29.02
C HIS A 111 19.56 40.58 -29.57
#